data_AF-A0A6P1U9J3-F1
#
_entry.id   AF-A0A6P1U9J3-F1
#
_cell.length_a   1.000
_cell.length_b   1.000
_cell.length_c   1.000
_cell.angle_alpha   90.00
_cell.angle_beta   90.00
_cell.angle_gamma   90.00
#
_symmetry.space_group_name_H-M   'P 1'
#
loop_
_entity.id
_entity.type
_entity.pdbx_description
1 polymer ?
#
loop_
_entity_poly.entity_id
_entity_poly.type
_entity_poly.pdbx_seq_one_letter_code
_entity_poly.pdbx_strand_id
1 'polypeptide(L)'
;MNAKQTNLSPTLADDDLPEIDDSWIAEADLFHGKKLVRRGRPKLKNPRQLLSLRLPAPIIERWRATGPGWQTRMAEVLEKSAP
;
A
#
# COMPACT_ATOMS: atom_id res chain seq x y z
N MET A 1 19.76 -0.69 -36.09
CA MET A 1 19.11 -1.06 -34.81
C MET A 1 19.02 -2.57 -34.78
N ASN A 2 19.91 -3.27 -34.07
CA ASN A 2 19.99 -4.73 -34.08
C ASN A 2 19.23 -5.29 -32.87
N ALA A 3 18.21 -6.13 -33.10
CA ALA A 3 17.42 -6.73 -32.02
C ALA A 3 18.20 -7.92 -31.42
N LYS A 4 18.50 -7.84 -30.12
CA LYS A 4 19.21 -8.87 -29.37
C LYS A 4 18.29 -10.08 -29.20
N GLN A 5 18.54 -11.15 -29.95
CA GLN A 5 17.87 -12.44 -29.76
C GLN A 5 18.27 -12.97 -28.38
N THR A 6 17.29 -13.16 -27.51
CA THR A 6 17.49 -13.71 -26.17
C THR A 6 17.49 -15.22 -26.31
N ASN A 7 18.64 -15.86 -26.13
CA ASN A 7 18.77 -17.31 -26.15
C ASN A 7 17.92 -17.90 -25.02
N LEU A 8 16.79 -18.52 -25.35
CA LEU A 8 16.00 -19.31 -24.41
C LEU A 8 16.74 -20.63 -24.17
N SER A 9 17.08 -20.90 -22.92
CA SER A 9 17.66 -22.16 -22.45
C SER A 9 16.69 -23.33 -22.63
N PRO A 10 17.20 -24.58 -22.71
CA PRO A 10 16.46 -25.72 -23.23
C PRO A 10 15.29 -26.11 -22.33
N THR A 11 14.22 -26.59 -22.95
CA THR A 11 13.06 -27.24 -22.34
C THR A 11 13.52 -28.21 -21.26
N LEU A 12 13.25 -27.88 -19.98
CA LEU A 12 13.30 -28.87 -18.91
C LEU A 12 12.38 -30.02 -19.32
N ALA A 13 12.89 -31.24 -19.34
CA ALA A 13 12.03 -32.40 -19.55
C ALA A 13 10.97 -32.41 -18.44
N ASP A 14 9.70 -32.65 -18.80
CA ASP A 14 8.57 -32.61 -17.86
C ASP A 14 8.79 -33.49 -16.60
N ASP A 15 9.67 -34.49 -16.69
CA ASP A 15 10.03 -35.45 -15.62
C ASP A 15 10.77 -34.83 -14.41
N ASP A 16 11.44 -33.68 -14.57
CA ASP A 16 12.22 -33.03 -13.49
C ASP A 16 11.43 -31.90 -12.78
N LEU A 17 10.17 -31.65 -13.15
CA LEU A 17 9.36 -30.61 -12.52
C LEU A 17 8.81 -31.11 -11.18
N PRO A 18 8.99 -30.36 -10.07
CA PRO A 18 8.36 -30.72 -8.82
C PRO A 18 6.83 -30.70 -8.98
N GLU A 19 6.17 -31.69 -8.39
CA GLU A 19 4.71 -31.73 -8.37
C GLU A 19 4.15 -30.52 -7.59
N ILE A 20 3.01 -30.01 -8.05
CA ILE A 20 2.28 -28.92 -7.40
C ILE A 20 1.60 -29.49 -6.16
N ASP A 21 2.31 -29.49 -5.04
CA ASP A 21 1.80 -29.96 -3.76
C ASP A 21 0.99 -28.89 -3.02
N ASP A 22 0.10 -29.29 -2.12
CA ASP A 22 -0.72 -28.39 -1.28
C ASP A 22 0.14 -27.42 -0.44
N SER A 23 1.33 -27.84 -0.01
CA SER A 23 2.29 -26.99 0.69
C SER A 23 2.85 -25.89 -0.22
N TRP A 24 3.09 -26.21 -1.49
CA TRP A 24 3.56 -25.25 -2.49
C TRP A 24 2.46 -24.24 -2.84
N ILE A 25 1.20 -24.71 -2.93
CA ILE A 25 0.02 -23.86 -3.12
C ILE A 25 -0.18 -22.92 -1.92
N ALA A 26 0.03 -23.41 -0.69
CA ALA A 26 -0.19 -22.63 0.53
C ALA A 26 0.78 -21.44 0.67
N GLU A 27 2.02 -21.59 0.19
CA GLU A 27 3.03 -20.51 0.18
C GLU A 27 2.91 -19.59 -1.05
N ALA A 28 2.18 -20.01 -2.08
CA ALA A 28 2.08 -19.27 -3.33
C ALA A 28 1.41 -17.90 -3.17
N ASP A 29 2.05 -16.89 -3.75
CA ASP A 29 1.52 -15.54 -3.89
C ASP A 29 0.42 -15.49 -4.97
N LEU A 30 -0.76 -14.96 -4.62
CA LEU A 30 -1.87 -14.85 -5.58
C LEU A 30 -1.69 -13.62 -6.48
N PHE A 31 -1.50 -13.83 -7.78
CA PHE A 31 -1.44 -12.75 -8.77
C PHE A 31 -2.74 -12.66 -9.58
N HIS A 32 -3.22 -11.44 -9.82
CA HIS A 32 -4.22 -11.13 -10.84
C HIS A 32 -3.51 -10.38 -11.98
N GLY A 33 -3.25 -11.06 -13.10
CA GLY A 33 -2.40 -10.53 -14.18
C GLY A 33 -0.97 -10.26 -13.67
N LYS A 34 -0.50 -9.01 -13.76
CA LYS A 34 0.81 -8.58 -13.23
C LYS A 34 0.77 -8.05 -11.78
N LYS A 35 -0.37 -8.14 -11.10
CA LYS A 35 -0.59 -7.50 -9.80
C LYS A 35 -0.70 -8.53 -8.68
N LEU A 36 0.23 -8.47 -7.73
CA LEU A 36 0.19 -9.26 -6.51
C LEU A 36 -1.01 -8.84 -5.64
N VAL A 37 -1.92 -9.77 -5.38
CA VAL A 37 -3.06 -9.59 -4.48
C VAL A 37 -2.58 -9.85 -3.06
N ARG A 38 -2.08 -8.78 -2.41
CA ARG A 38 -1.70 -8.85 -1.00
C ARG A 38 -2.94 -9.09 -0.14
N ARG A 39 -2.93 -10.18 0.62
CA ARG A 39 -3.95 -10.50 1.63
C ARG A 39 -3.91 -9.40 2.72
N GLY A 40 -5.03 -8.70 2.95
CA GLY A 40 -5.10 -7.61 3.95
C GLY A 40 -6.34 -6.70 3.79
N ARG A 41 -6.54 -5.77 4.74
CA ARG A 41 -7.63 -4.78 4.69
C ARG A 41 -7.57 -4.02 3.36
N PRO A 42 -8.68 -3.92 2.60
CA PRO A 42 -8.71 -3.18 1.35
C PRO A 42 -8.21 -1.75 1.58
N LYS A 43 -7.40 -1.24 0.63
CA LYS A 43 -6.93 0.15 0.69
C LYS A 43 -8.14 1.07 0.73
N LEU A 44 -8.18 1.97 1.72
CA LEU A 44 -9.20 3.01 1.81
C LEU A 44 -9.16 3.86 0.53
N LYS A 45 -10.33 4.22 -0.02
CA LYS A 45 -10.41 5.06 -1.24
C LYS A 45 -9.78 6.44 -1.01
N ASN A 46 -10.02 7.05 0.15
CA ASN A 46 -9.49 8.36 0.54
C ASN A 46 -8.83 8.28 1.92
N PRO A 47 -7.56 7.86 2.00
CA PRO A 47 -6.83 7.86 3.27
C PRO A 47 -6.49 9.28 3.71
N ARG A 48 -6.45 9.53 5.03
CA ARG A 48 -5.91 10.78 5.59
C ARG A 48 -4.44 10.90 5.15
N GLN A 49 -4.11 12.02 4.53
CA GLN A 49 -2.74 12.27 4.09
C GLN A 49 -1.93 12.92 5.22
N LEU A 50 -0.71 12.43 5.43
CA LEU A 50 0.23 13.06 6.34
C LEU A 50 0.80 14.30 5.64
N LEU A 51 0.39 15.48 6.10
CA LEU A 51 0.91 16.76 5.61
C LEU A 51 1.89 17.35 6.65
N SER A 52 3.06 17.78 6.20
CA SER A 52 3.97 18.58 7.02
C SER A 52 3.64 20.07 6.82
N LEU A 53 2.89 20.64 7.76
CA LEU A 53 2.47 22.05 7.77
C LEU A 53 3.11 22.76 8.97
N ARG A 54 3.54 24.02 8.78
CA ARG A 54 3.99 24.88 9.87
C ARG A 54 2.82 25.72 10.37
N LEU A 55 2.49 25.57 11.65
CA LEU A 55 1.49 26.37 12.35
C LEU A 55 2.16 27.15 13.49
N PRO A 56 1.68 28.35 13.83
CA PRO A 56 2.09 29.05 15.04
C PRO A 56 1.94 28.18 16.28
N ALA A 57 2.97 28.16 17.14
CA ALA A 57 2.97 27.46 18.42
C ALA A 57 1.71 27.68 19.28
N PRO A 58 1.19 28.92 19.46
CA PRO A 58 0.02 29.13 20.34
C PRO A 58 -1.26 28.47 19.83
N ILE A 59 -1.36 28.23 18.51
CA ILE A 59 -2.52 27.52 17.94
C ILE A 59 -2.43 26.04 18.31
N ILE A 60 -1.26 25.43 18.14
CA ILE A 60 -1.02 24.02 18.47
C ILE A 60 -1.27 23.78 19.96
N GLU A 61 -0.81 24.67 20.84
CA GLU A 61 -1.00 24.58 22.29
C GLU A 61 -2.49 24.62 22.68
N ARG A 62 -3.26 25.57 22.12
CA ARG A 62 -4.71 25.63 22.33
C ARG A 62 -5.41 24.34 21.94
N TRP A 63 -5.04 23.78 20.78
CA TRP A 63 -5.62 22.51 20.35
C TRP A 63 -5.20 21.35 21.24
N ARG A 64 -3.91 21.23 21.59
CA ARG A 64 -3.42 20.20 22.52
C ARG A 64 -4.12 20.26 23.88
N ALA A 65 -4.42 21.46 24.38
CA ALA A 65 -5.15 21.66 25.63
C ALA A 65 -6.59 21.11 25.59
N THR A 66 -7.18 20.89 24.40
CA THR A 66 -8.50 20.25 24.27
C THR A 66 -8.49 18.74 24.57
N GLY A 67 -7.30 18.16 24.76
CA GLY A 67 -7.13 16.76 25.15
C GLY A 67 -6.89 15.79 23.99
N PRO A 68 -6.97 14.48 24.25
CA PRO A 68 -6.78 13.44 23.24
C PRO A 68 -7.72 13.63 22.04
N GLY A 69 -7.20 13.40 20.83
CA GLY A 69 -7.98 13.57 19.60
C GLY A 69 -8.09 15.01 19.07
N TRP A 70 -7.33 15.96 19.62
CA TRP A 70 -7.30 17.35 19.14
C TRP A 70 -7.00 17.49 17.64
N GLN A 71 -6.18 16.60 17.05
CA GLN A 71 -5.91 16.59 15.61
C GLN A 71 -7.14 16.24 14.77
N THR A 72 -8.01 15.36 15.29
CA THR A 72 -9.27 15.01 14.61
C THR A 72 -10.25 16.18 14.68
N ARG A 73 -10.41 16.82 15.85
CA ARG A 73 -11.24 18.03 15.96
C ARG A 73 -10.74 19.17 15.08
N MET A 74 -9.42 19.35 14.98
CA MET A 74 -8.83 20.33 14.07
C MET A 74 -9.16 20.01 12.60
N ALA A 75 -9.09 18.74 12.20
CA ALA A 75 -9.45 18.32 10.85
C ALA A 75 -10.94 18.55 10.54
N GLU A 76 -11.85 18.26 11.48
CA GLU A 76 -13.28 18.53 11.33
C GLU A 76 -13.59 20.02 11.16
N VAL A 77 -12.86 20.90 11.86
CA VAL A 77 -13.00 22.36 11.68
C VAL A 77 -12.51 22.79 10.30
N LEU A 78 -11.37 22.27 9.83
CA LEU A 78 -10.87 22.56 8.50
C LEU A 78 -11.83 22.08 7.39
N GLU A 79 -12.50 20.96 7.59
CA GLU A 79 -13.52 20.44 6.66
C GLU A 79 -14.75 21.35 6.60
N LYS A 80 -15.21 21.87 7.75
CA LYS A 80 -16.35 22.81 7.81
C LYS A 80 -16.02 24.19 7.26
N SER A 81 -14.76 24.61 7.37
CA SER A 81 -14.28 25.91 6.88
C SER A 81 -13.62 25.81 5.50
N ALA A 82 -13.81 24.70 4.80
CA ALA A 82 -13.36 24.57 3.42
C ALA A 82 -14.02 25.66 2.55
N PRO A 83 -13.28 26.29 1.63
CA PRO A 83 -13.80 27.34 0.74
C PRO A 83 -14.87 26.82 -0.23
#